data_AF-A0A1N6F494-F1
#
_entry.id   AF-A0A1N6F494-F1
#
_cell.length_a   1.000
_cell.length_b   1.000
_cell.length_c   1.000
_cell.angle_alpha   90.00
_cell.angle_beta   90.00
_cell.angle_gamma   90.00
#
_symmetry.space_group_name_H-M   'P 1'
#
loop_
_entity.id
_entity.type
_entity.pdbx_description
1 polymer ?
#
loop_
_entity_poly.entity_id
_entity_poly.type
_entity_poly.pdbx_seq_one_letter_code
_entity_poly.pdbx_strand_id
1 'polypeptide(L)'
;MTHLAPFALALALCLPCATATAQEATETAPEASGEVSNNTAFGDWIVSCEAVTTRKTACSLVQEQRLKEGGQLVARFVALPVSDGAILLAQVPMGVYLPGGAVYRFAGNEALEQREMIWQRCAENVCEAAAPLNEEELAVFAEEEALLFGFRPAAEGEPVILRVDISRFAEAVEQLRDSAG
;
A
#
# COMPACT_ATOMS: atom_id res chain seq x y z
N MET A 1 -54.72 -50.54 2.22
CA MET A 1 -53.26 -50.78 2.21
C MET A 1 -52.60 -49.63 2.96
N THR A 2 -52.92 -49.36 4.24
CA THR A 2 -52.55 -50.10 5.47
C THR A 2 -51.09 -50.52 5.49
N HIS A 3 -50.24 -49.83 6.27
CA HIS A 3 -49.61 -50.35 7.49
C HIS A 3 -48.97 -49.20 8.31
N LEU A 4 -49.52 -48.99 9.51
CA LEU A 4 -48.84 -48.41 10.68
C LEU A 4 -48.10 -49.55 11.41
N ALA A 5 -46.93 -49.27 12.00
CA ALA A 5 -46.42 -49.99 13.18
C ALA A 5 -45.32 -49.18 13.93
N PRO A 6 -45.12 -49.42 15.25
CA PRO A 6 -44.70 -48.40 16.22
C PRO A 6 -43.43 -48.72 17.05
N PHE A 7 -43.05 -47.77 17.91
CA PHE A 7 -42.43 -47.88 19.24
C PHE A 7 -41.22 -48.80 19.47
N ALA A 8 -40.09 -48.22 19.91
CA ALA A 8 -39.18 -48.84 20.88
C ALA A 8 -38.43 -47.80 21.72
N LEU A 9 -38.21 -48.18 22.97
CA LEU A 9 -37.89 -47.44 24.20
C LEU A 9 -36.37 -47.41 24.48
N ALA A 10 -35.98 -46.52 25.41
CA ALA A 10 -34.77 -46.54 26.26
C ALA A 10 -33.47 -45.96 25.63
N LEU A 11 -32.54 -45.34 26.37
CA LEU A 11 -32.15 -45.50 27.77
C LEU A 11 -31.42 -44.21 28.22
N ALA A 12 -31.64 -43.79 29.46
CA ALA A 12 -30.89 -42.72 30.11
C ALA A 12 -29.43 -43.12 30.35
N LEU A 13 -28.48 -42.21 30.05
CA LEU A 13 -27.12 -42.26 30.58
C LEU A 13 -26.80 -40.92 31.28
N CYS A 14 -26.54 -41.02 32.57
CA CYS A 14 -25.87 -39.99 33.38
C CYS A 14 -24.44 -39.79 32.88
N LEU A 15 -24.01 -38.54 32.67
CA LEU A 15 -22.60 -38.19 32.56
C LEU A 15 -22.21 -37.20 33.69
N PRO A 16 -21.06 -37.41 34.37
CA PRO A 16 -20.64 -36.68 35.56
C PRO A 16 -20.09 -35.28 35.27
N CYS A 17 -20.28 -34.39 36.25
CA CYS A 17 -19.63 -33.09 36.33
C CYS A 17 -18.10 -33.22 36.30
N ALA A 18 -17.47 -32.75 35.23
CA ALA A 18 -16.04 -32.49 35.22
C ALA A 18 -15.80 -31.06 35.73
N THR A 19 -15.08 -30.94 36.85
CA THR A 19 -14.55 -29.69 37.38
C THR A 19 -13.49 -29.14 36.42
N ALA A 20 -13.82 -28.08 35.70
CA ALA A 20 -12.86 -27.34 34.89
C ALA A 20 -11.97 -26.48 35.80
N THR A 21 -10.69 -26.83 35.90
CA THR A 21 -9.64 -25.97 36.47
C THR A 21 -9.35 -24.86 35.46
N ALA A 22 -9.68 -23.62 35.81
CA ALA A 22 -9.29 -22.44 35.04
C ALA A 22 -7.77 -22.28 35.12
N GLN A 23 -7.08 -22.64 34.04
CA GLN A 23 -5.66 -22.34 33.86
C GLN A 23 -5.57 -20.90 33.37
N GLU A 24 -5.15 -20.01 34.25
CA GLU A 24 -4.83 -18.61 33.94
C GLU A 24 -3.65 -18.62 32.97
N ALA A 25 -3.97 -18.58 31.67
CA ALA A 25 -3.00 -18.38 30.62
C ALA A 25 -2.55 -16.93 30.72
N THR A 26 -1.37 -16.71 31.30
CA THR A 26 -0.61 -15.48 31.10
C THR A 26 -0.31 -15.39 29.61
N GLU A 27 -1.15 -14.65 28.90
CA GLU A 27 -0.94 -14.23 27.52
C GLU A 27 0.24 -13.26 27.52
N THR A 28 1.44 -13.81 27.36
CA THR A 28 2.61 -13.03 26.98
C THR A 28 2.34 -12.51 25.57
N ALA A 29 1.82 -11.29 25.48
CA ALA A 29 1.72 -10.54 24.24
C ALA A 29 3.10 -10.54 23.56
N PRO A 30 3.20 -10.83 22.26
CA PRO A 30 4.46 -10.69 21.55
C PRO A 30 4.83 -9.20 21.57
N GLU A 31 6.00 -8.87 22.12
CA GLU A 31 6.61 -7.57 21.90
C GLU A 31 6.90 -7.44 20.41
N ALA A 32 6.05 -6.69 19.71
CA ALA A 32 6.22 -6.32 18.31
C ALA A 32 7.38 -5.32 18.22
N SER A 33 8.61 -5.83 18.22
CA SER A 33 9.76 -5.15 17.65
C SER A 33 9.65 -5.31 16.13
N GLY A 34 8.90 -4.40 15.52
CA GLY A 34 8.33 -4.54 14.17
C GLY A 34 9.34 -4.30 13.04
N GLU A 35 10.18 -5.30 12.76
CA GLU A 35 10.96 -5.34 11.52
C GLU A 35 10.00 -5.58 10.32
N VAL A 36 9.93 -4.61 9.39
CA VAL A 36 9.07 -4.73 8.21
C VAL A 36 9.66 -5.71 7.20
N SER A 37 8.95 -6.80 6.94
CA SER A 37 9.39 -7.82 5.98
C SER A 37 9.15 -7.42 4.52
N ASN A 38 9.97 -7.92 3.60
CA ASN A 38 9.75 -7.74 2.16
C ASN A 38 8.40 -8.32 1.73
N ASN A 39 7.69 -7.65 0.82
CA ASN A 39 6.32 -7.95 0.39
C ASN A 39 5.23 -7.72 1.45
N THR A 40 5.53 -7.07 2.58
CA THR A 40 4.48 -6.59 3.49
C THR A 40 3.58 -5.60 2.74
N ALA A 41 2.27 -5.71 2.91
CA ALA A 41 1.28 -4.89 2.22
C ALA A 41 0.67 -3.84 3.15
N PHE A 42 0.50 -2.62 2.62
CA PHE A 42 -0.16 -1.48 3.25
C PHE A 42 -1.18 -0.93 2.27
N GLY A 43 -2.40 -1.46 2.31
CA GLY A 43 -3.38 -1.21 1.26
C GLY A 43 -2.85 -1.72 -0.09
N ASP A 44 -2.78 -0.82 -1.07
CA ASP A 44 -2.26 -1.12 -2.41
C ASP A 44 -0.73 -1.02 -2.52
N TRP A 45 -0.04 -0.59 -1.46
CA TRP A 45 1.41 -0.45 -1.42
C TRP A 45 2.08 -1.72 -0.90
N ILE A 46 3.13 -2.15 -1.59
CA ILE A 46 3.93 -3.32 -1.24
C ILE A 46 5.34 -2.89 -0.90
N VAL A 47 5.86 -3.39 0.22
CA VAL A 47 7.28 -3.21 0.59
C VAL A 47 8.16 -3.99 -0.36
N SER A 48 9.13 -3.31 -0.97
CA SER A 48 10.16 -3.89 -1.81
C SER A 48 11.54 -3.58 -1.23
N CYS A 49 12.20 -4.61 -0.70
CA CYS A 49 13.52 -4.52 -0.09
C CYS A 49 14.60 -5.17 -0.97
N GLU A 50 15.69 -4.45 -1.19
CA GLU A 50 16.84 -4.91 -1.96
C GLU A 50 18.13 -4.82 -1.13
N ALA A 51 19.00 -5.83 -1.25
CA ALA A 51 20.31 -5.82 -0.62
C ALA A 51 21.24 -4.85 -1.36
N VAL A 52 21.53 -3.69 -0.77
CA VAL A 52 22.48 -2.72 -1.29
C VAL A 52 23.92 -3.18 -1.06
N THR A 53 24.17 -3.84 0.07
CA THR A 53 25.43 -4.52 0.38
C THR A 53 25.14 -5.80 1.15
N THR A 54 26.16 -6.61 1.47
CA THR A 54 26.00 -7.81 2.31
C THR A 54 25.51 -7.51 3.73
N ARG A 55 25.49 -6.25 4.16
CA ARG A 55 25.08 -5.81 5.50
C ARG A 55 24.06 -4.67 5.49
N LYS A 56 23.58 -4.26 4.32
CA LYS A 56 22.64 -3.14 4.19
C LYS A 56 21.56 -3.51 3.21
N THR A 57 20.32 -3.49 3.70
CA THR A 57 19.11 -3.59 2.90
C THR A 57 18.52 -2.19 2.77
N ALA A 58 17.99 -1.85 1.60
CA ALA A 58 17.19 -0.66 1.40
C ALA A 58 15.79 -1.09 1.00
N CYS A 59 14.78 -0.53 1.67
CA CYS A 59 13.38 -0.81 1.39
C CYS A 59 12.70 0.42 0.80
N SER A 60 11.73 0.17 -0.05
CA SER A 60 10.86 1.17 -0.67
C SER A 60 9.42 0.66 -0.63
N LEU A 61 8.46 1.56 -0.78
CA LEU A 61 7.07 1.16 -1.06
C LEU A 61 6.82 1.25 -2.55
N VAL A 62 6.09 0.28 -3.09
CA VAL A 62 5.76 0.20 -4.50
C VAL A 62 4.26 -0.03 -4.68
N GLN A 63 3.65 0.76 -5.57
CA GLN A 63 2.29 0.52 -6.06
C GLN A 63 2.30 0.59 -7.60
N GLU A 64 1.66 -0.36 -8.26
CA GLU A 64 1.55 -0.36 -9.72
C GLU A 64 0.10 -0.16 -10.16
N GLN A 65 -0.09 0.61 -11.23
CA GLN A 65 -1.36 0.79 -11.91
C GLN A 65 -1.26 0.23 -13.31
N ARG A 66 -2.11 -0.76 -13.61
CA ARG A 66 -2.11 -1.50 -14.87
C ARG A 66 -3.48 -1.45 -15.53
N LEU A 67 -3.51 -1.45 -16.86
CA LEU A 67 -4.75 -1.63 -17.60
C LEU A 67 -5.35 -3.00 -17.28
N LYS A 68 -6.65 -3.02 -16.98
CA LYS A 68 -7.40 -4.27 -16.73
C LYS A 68 -7.30 -5.21 -17.93
N GLU A 69 -7.38 -4.64 -19.13
CA GLU A 69 -7.19 -5.36 -20.38
C GLU A 69 -5.70 -5.33 -20.76
N GLY A 70 -5.12 -6.51 -21.01
CA GLY A 70 -3.74 -6.65 -21.46
C GLY A 70 -2.65 -6.46 -20.39
N GLY A 71 -2.96 -5.94 -19.20
CA GLY A 71 -2.01 -5.87 -18.07
C GLY A 71 -0.86 -4.87 -18.26
N GLN A 72 -0.94 -4.00 -19.27
CA GLN A 72 0.06 -2.98 -19.54
C GLN A 72 0.20 -2.01 -18.36
N LEU A 73 1.44 -1.69 -18.00
CA LEU A 73 1.76 -0.70 -16.98
C LEU A 73 1.34 0.70 -17.46
N VAL A 74 0.58 1.41 -16.64
CA VAL A 74 0.20 2.81 -16.87
C VAL A 74 1.06 3.73 -16.02
N ALA A 75 1.27 3.36 -14.75
CA ALA A 75 2.23 4.02 -13.87
C ALA A 75 2.69 3.06 -12.78
N ARG A 76 3.91 3.25 -12.29
CA ARG A 76 4.44 2.67 -11.06
C ARG A 76 4.81 3.81 -10.12
N PHE A 77 4.33 3.74 -8.89
CA PHE A 77 4.68 4.67 -7.84
C PHE A 77 5.68 4.00 -6.91
N VAL A 78 6.73 4.74 -6.53
CA VAL A 78 7.75 4.27 -5.60
C VAL A 78 7.96 5.34 -4.54
N ALA A 79 7.84 5.00 -3.27
CA ALA A 79 8.24 5.89 -2.19
C ALA A 79 9.54 5.41 -1.57
N LEU A 80 10.52 6.31 -1.55
CA LEU A 80 11.83 6.11 -0.93
C LEU A 80 11.84 6.87 0.40
N PRO A 81 11.84 6.17 1.54
CA PRO A 81 11.98 6.82 2.85
C PRO A 81 13.32 7.56 2.95
N VAL A 82 13.29 8.76 3.54
CA VAL A 82 14.48 9.55 3.90
C VAL A 82 14.37 9.99 5.36
N SER A 83 15.42 10.61 5.90
CA SER A 83 15.47 10.99 7.32
C SER A 83 14.29 11.85 7.76
N ASP A 84 13.85 12.78 6.91
CA ASP A 84 12.86 13.82 7.23
C ASP A 84 11.63 13.76 6.30
N GLY A 85 11.27 12.54 5.89
CA GLY A 85 10.08 12.29 5.08
C GLY A 85 10.28 11.19 4.03
N ALA A 86 9.84 11.44 2.80
CA ALA A 86 9.99 10.51 1.69
C ALA A 86 10.22 11.23 0.35
N ILE A 87 10.75 10.51 -0.64
CA ILE A 87 10.70 10.92 -2.04
C ILE A 87 9.67 10.04 -2.73
N LEU A 88 8.60 10.65 -3.25
CA LEU A 88 7.61 9.98 -4.08
C LEU A 88 8.03 10.06 -5.55
N LEU A 89 8.21 8.92 -6.16
CA LEU A 89 8.50 8.76 -7.58
C LEU A 89 7.25 8.26 -8.31
N ALA A 90 6.94 8.86 -9.44
CA ALA A 90 5.98 8.36 -10.41
C ALA A 90 6.72 7.98 -11.70
N GLN A 91 6.72 6.70 -12.03
CA GLN A 91 7.34 6.12 -13.21
C GLN A 91 6.25 5.77 -14.21
N VAL A 92 6.25 6.43 -15.36
CA VAL A 92 5.27 6.21 -16.44
C VAL A 92 5.99 5.68 -17.68
N PRO A 93 5.28 5.03 -18.63
CA PRO A 93 5.90 4.58 -19.88
C PRO A 93 6.63 5.71 -20.61
N MET A 94 7.73 5.36 -21.28
CA MET A 94 8.48 6.29 -22.12
C MET A 94 7.60 6.92 -23.22
N GLY A 95 7.92 8.16 -23.59
CA GLY A 95 7.27 8.88 -24.69
C GLY A 95 6.31 9.98 -24.25
N VAL A 96 6.18 10.23 -22.94
CA VAL A 96 5.34 11.30 -22.40
C VAL A 96 5.75 12.70 -22.85
N TYR A 97 4.78 13.61 -22.88
CA TYR A 97 5.02 15.00 -23.19
C TYR A 97 5.45 15.76 -21.92
N LEU A 98 6.77 15.83 -21.68
CA LEU A 98 7.35 16.43 -20.47
C LEU A 98 6.87 17.86 -20.17
N PRO A 99 6.73 18.77 -21.16
CA PRO A 99 6.21 20.12 -20.89
C PRO A 99 4.75 20.14 -20.39
N GLY A 100 4.02 19.04 -20.53
CA GLY A 100 2.66 18.89 -19.97
C GLY A 100 2.65 18.67 -18.45
N GLY A 101 3.81 18.48 -17.82
CA GLY A 101 3.97 18.27 -16.39
C GLY A 101 3.57 16.87 -15.90
N ALA A 102 3.94 16.59 -14.65
CA ALA A 102 3.43 15.51 -13.82
C ALA A 102 2.95 16.14 -12.52
N VAL A 103 1.74 15.82 -12.08
CA VAL A 103 1.12 16.48 -10.94
C VAL A 103 0.31 15.49 -10.12
N TYR A 104 0.12 15.79 -8.84
CA TYR A 104 -0.90 15.10 -8.05
C TYR A 104 -1.75 16.10 -7.26
N ARG A 105 -2.96 15.68 -6.92
CA ARG A 105 -3.85 16.38 -5.97
C ARG A 105 -4.60 15.36 -5.14
N PHE A 106 -5.03 15.73 -3.95
CA PHE A 106 -5.82 14.84 -3.09
C PHE A 106 -7.24 14.70 -3.65
N ALA A 107 -7.72 13.46 -3.70
CA ALA A 107 -8.96 13.13 -4.40
C ALA A 107 -10.18 13.48 -3.53
N GLY A 108 -10.95 14.49 -3.97
CA GLY A 108 -12.14 14.95 -3.23
C GLY A 108 -11.89 16.14 -2.31
N ASN A 109 -10.64 16.64 -2.25
CA ASN A 109 -10.29 17.83 -1.49
C ASN A 109 -9.77 18.94 -2.42
N GLU A 110 -10.68 19.75 -2.95
CA GLU A 110 -10.35 20.84 -3.88
C GLU A 110 -9.75 22.08 -3.19
N ALA A 111 -9.78 22.14 -1.86
CA ALA A 111 -9.18 23.23 -1.09
C ALA A 111 -7.65 23.10 -1.01
N LEU A 112 -7.12 21.87 -1.17
CA LEU A 112 -5.69 21.62 -1.24
C LEU A 112 -5.17 21.90 -2.64
N GLU A 113 -4.11 22.70 -2.73
CA GLU A 113 -3.48 23.02 -4.01
C GLU A 113 -2.91 21.77 -4.69
N GLN A 114 -2.95 21.76 -6.02
CA GLN A 114 -2.25 20.75 -6.81
C GLN A 114 -0.74 20.83 -6.58
N ARG A 115 -0.09 19.68 -6.45
CA ARG A 115 1.36 19.54 -6.28
C ARG A 115 2.01 19.18 -7.59
N GLU A 116 3.17 19.77 -7.85
CA GLU A 116 4.00 19.40 -9.00
C GLU A 116 4.95 18.26 -8.64
N MET A 117 5.12 17.33 -9.59
CA MET A 117 6.22 16.37 -9.60
C MET A 117 7.18 16.77 -10.72
N ILE A 118 8.46 16.87 -10.40
CA ILE A 118 9.47 17.31 -11.36
C ILE A 118 9.99 16.11 -12.14
N TRP A 119 9.92 16.16 -13.47
CA TRP A 119 10.54 15.16 -14.34
C TRP A 119 12.06 15.12 -14.10
N GLN A 120 12.57 13.96 -13.69
CA GLN A 120 13.98 13.77 -13.37
C GLN A 120 14.77 13.26 -14.57
N ARG A 121 14.26 12.19 -15.21
CA ARG A 121 14.90 11.51 -16.34
C ARG A 121 13.93 10.56 -17.03
N CYS A 122 14.26 10.19 -18.25
CA CYS A 122 13.72 9.00 -18.89
C CYS A 122 14.87 8.02 -19.13
N ALA A 123 14.70 6.77 -18.71
CA ALA A 123 15.69 5.72 -18.85
C ALA A 123 15.00 4.38 -19.08
N GLU A 124 15.64 3.53 -19.88
CA GLU A 124 15.11 2.23 -20.29
C GLU A 124 13.73 2.39 -20.97
N ASN A 125 12.65 2.06 -20.26
CA ASN A 125 11.28 2.11 -20.79
C ASN A 125 10.35 3.04 -19.97
N VAL A 126 10.91 3.85 -19.06
CA VAL A 126 10.14 4.73 -18.18
C VAL A 126 10.65 6.17 -18.17
N CYS A 127 9.73 7.11 -17.95
CA CYS A 127 10.01 8.47 -17.53
C CYS A 127 9.62 8.62 -16.05
N GLU A 128 10.50 9.22 -15.26
CA GLU A 128 10.38 9.33 -13.80
C GLU A 128 10.18 10.79 -13.41
N ALA A 129 9.11 11.06 -12.68
CA ALA A 129 8.88 12.32 -11.97
C ALA A 129 9.03 12.11 -10.47
N ALA A 130 9.52 13.13 -9.75
CA ALA A 130 9.74 13.06 -8.31
C ALA A 130 9.08 14.24 -7.58
N ALA A 131 8.53 13.97 -6.41
CA ALA A 131 8.14 14.98 -5.43
C ALA A 131 8.75 14.64 -4.07
N PRO A 132 9.46 15.59 -3.42
CA PRO A 132 9.82 15.43 -2.01
C PRO A 132 8.55 15.58 -1.16
N LEU A 133 8.35 14.66 -0.24
CA LEU A 133 7.30 14.69 0.77
C LEU A 133 7.98 14.96 2.12
N ASN A 134 7.84 16.18 2.63
CA ASN A 134 8.27 16.53 3.99
C ASN A 134 7.22 16.03 5.01
N GLU A 135 7.51 16.20 6.30
CA GLU A 135 6.60 15.78 7.38
C GLU A 135 5.22 16.44 7.30
N GLU A 136 5.15 17.71 6.89
CA GLU A 136 3.88 18.42 6.71
C GLU A 136 3.02 17.79 5.60
N GLU A 137 3.63 17.49 4.46
CA GLU A 137 2.94 16.83 3.36
C GLU A 137 2.57 15.38 3.72
N LEU A 138 3.43 14.66 4.45
CA LEU A 138 3.11 13.31 4.95
C LEU A 138 1.92 13.32 5.93
N ALA A 139 1.78 14.37 6.74
CA ALA A 139 0.61 14.55 7.59
C ALA A 139 -0.68 14.71 6.74
N VAL A 140 -0.63 15.42 5.62
CA VAL A 140 -1.75 15.50 4.68
C VAL A 140 -2.04 14.13 4.05
N PHE A 141 -1.01 13.37 3.65
CA PHE A 141 -1.19 12.00 3.15
C PHE A 141 -1.83 11.07 4.20
N ALA A 142 -1.61 11.30 5.49
CA ALA A 142 -2.22 10.52 6.56
C ALA A 142 -3.71 10.80 6.76
N GLU A 143 -4.18 11.98 6.34
CA GLU A 143 -5.59 12.40 6.47
C GLU A 143 -6.43 12.07 5.23
N GLU A 144 -5.78 11.77 4.10
CA GLU A 144 -6.43 11.60 2.81
C GLU A 144 -6.40 10.14 2.33
N GLU A 145 -7.45 9.68 1.65
CA GLU A 145 -7.56 8.28 1.24
C GLU A 145 -6.90 8.00 -0.11
N ALA A 146 -6.85 9.00 -1.00
CA ALA A 146 -6.37 8.82 -2.36
C ALA A 146 -5.85 10.12 -2.96
N LEU A 147 -4.93 9.99 -3.92
CA LEU A 147 -4.53 11.07 -4.81
C LEU A 147 -4.99 10.81 -6.25
N LEU A 148 -5.11 11.90 -7.01
CA LEU A 148 -5.26 11.90 -8.46
C LEU A 148 -3.93 12.33 -9.07
N PHE A 149 -3.18 11.37 -9.62
CA PHE A 149 -1.96 11.62 -10.37
C PHE A 149 -2.29 11.87 -11.84
N GLY A 150 -1.75 12.94 -12.42
CA GLY A 150 -1.99 13.35 -13.79
C GLY A 150 -0.70 13.54 -14.58
N PHE A 151 -0.68 13.06 -15.83
CA PHE A 151 0.39 13.35 -16.80
C PHE A 151 -0.15 13.34 -18.23
N ARG A 152 0.59 13.93 -19.18
CA ARG A 152 0.23 13.88 -20.61
C ARG A 152 1.09 12.87 -21.38
N PRO A 153 0.48 11.86 -22.03
CA PRO A 153 1.23 10.90 -22.83
C PRO A 153 1.74 11.49 -24.16
N ALA A 154 1.10 12.54 -24.68
CA ALA A 154 1.49 13.20 -25.93
C ALA A 154 1.11 14.69 -25.89
N ALA A 155 1.69 15.52 -26.78
CA ALA A 155 1.49 16.97 -26.79
C ALA A 155 0.02 17.38 -27.00
N GLU A 156 -0.67 16.69 -27.90
CA GLU A 156 -2.08 16.91 -28.25
C GLU A 156 -3.01 15.87 -27.60
N GLY A 157 -2.48 15.01 -26.72
CA GLY A 157 -3.25 13.94 -26.07
C GLY A 157 -3.98 14.41 -24.82
N GLU A 158 -5.08 13.73 -24.50
CA GLU A 158 -5.76 13.90 -23.21
C GLU A 158 -4.84 13.48 -22.05
N PRO A 159 -4.87 14.17 -20.90
CA PRO A 159 -4.16 13.73 -19.72
C PRO A 159 -4.66 12.37 -19.25
N VAL A 160 -3.73 11.49 -18.92
CA VAL A 160 -4.03 10.29 -18.15
C VAL A 160 -4.14 10.71 -16.69
N ILE A 161 -5.26 10.35 -16.05
CA ILE A 161 -5.51 10.61 -14.64
C ILE A 161 -5.71 9.27 -13.92
N LEU A 162 -4.89 9.02 -12.91
CA LEU A 162 -4.91 7.81 -12.10
C LEU A 162 -5.32 8.14 -10.69
N ARG A 163 -6.32 7.42 -10.17
CA ARG A 163 -6.60 7.43 -8.73
C ARG A 163 -5.66 6.42 -8.06
N VAL A 164 -4.91 6.89 -7.07
CA VAL A 164 -3.92 6.09 -6.33
C VAL A 164 -4.36 6.08 -4.88
N ASP A 165 -4.59 4.89 -4.32
CA ASP A 165 -4.84 4.73 -2.88
C ASP A 165 -3.61 5.16 -2.07
N ILE A 166 -3.83 5.99 -1.05
CA ILE A 166 -2.78 6.39 -0.11
C ILE A 166 -3.22 6.23 1.35
N SER A 167 -4.33 5.53 1.58
CA SER A 167 -4.97 5.37 2.89
C SER A 167 -4.05 4.80 3.98
N ARG A 168 -3.02 4.04 3.57
CA ARG A 168 -2.00 3.44 4.46
C ARG A 168 -0.58 3.90 4.15
N PHE A 169 -0.43 4.93 3.30
CA PHE A 169 0.86 5.36 2.80
C PHE A 169 1.76 5.94 3.89
N ALA A 170 1.23 6.91 4.67
CA ALA A 170 2.02 7.61 5.68
C ALA A 170 2.52 6.64 6.78
N GLU A 171 1.63 5.76 7.28
CA GLU A 171 1.98 4.69 8.21
C GLU A 171 3.09 3.78 7.65
N ALA A 172 2.96 3.37 6.39
CA ALA A 172 3.95 2.52 5.76
C ALA A 172 5.31 3.22 5.66
N VAL A 173 5.35 4.50 5.28
CA VAL A 173 6.60 5.28 5.22
C VAL A 173 7.25 5.38 6.60
N GLU A 174 6.47 5.68 7.64
CA GLU A 174 6.95 5.74 9.02
C GLU A 174 7.57 4.40 9.45
N GLN A 175 6.87 3.29 9.21
CA GLN A 175 7.36 1.96 9.60
C GLN A 175 8.66 1.56 8.88
N LEU A 176 8.83 1.98 7.62
CA LEU A 176 10.08 1.75 6.89
C LEU A 176 11.23 2.61 7.41
N ARG A 177 10.97 3.84 7.87
CA ARG A 177 11.98 4.71 8.49
C ARG A 177 12.49 4.11 9.79
N ASP A 178 11.59 3.60 10.63
CA ASP A 178 11.92 2.97 11.90
C ASP A 178 12.73 1.68 11.73
N SER A 179 12.43 0.90 10.67
CA SER A 179 13.16 -0.32 10.35
C SER A 179 14.55 -0.08 9.74
N ALA A 180 14.84 1.16 9.30
CA ALA A 180 16.11 1.52 8.69
C ALA A 180 17.12 2.12 9.68
N GLY A 181 16.70 2.40 10.93
CA GLY A 181 17.54 2.87 12.04
C GLY A 181 18.28 1.76 12.75
#